data_AF-A0A1H7W6U3-F1
#
_entry.id   AF-A0A1H7W6U3-F1
#
_cell.length_a   1.000
_cell.length_b   1.000
_cell.length_c   1.000
_cell.angle_alpha   90.00
_cell.angle_beta   90.00
_cell.angle_gamma   90.00
#
_symmetry.space_group_name_H-M   'P 1'
#
loop_
_entity.id
_entity.type
_entity.pdbx_description
1 polymer ?
#
loop_
_entity_poly.entity_id
_entity_poly.type
_entity_poly.pdbx_seq_one_letter_code
_entity_poly.pdbx_strand_id
1 'polypeptide(L)'
;MKILNKLVYLKNVELLSENGLLLKFDNLPIWRSNQFNIYFTDRHHDYYECIFIYFKKNILNYHMIFKSLIGEQLYIEISNHLLNVWYAKYFDHIEDRNTVDNLEEIEVFNFKFEKIEKTAQDWKNEYTSLEKTYLDLLAGK
;
A
#
# COMPACT_ATOMS: atom_id res chain seq x y z
N MET A 1 13.61 8.54 -11.46
CA MET A 1 12.22 8.59 -10.97
C MET A 1 11.52 7.31 -11.38
N LYS A 2 11.14 6.45 -10.43
CA LYS A 2 10.36 5.25 -10.73
C LYS A 2 9.16 5.19 -9.79
N ILE A 3 7.97 5.32 -10.37
CA ILE A 3 6.68 5.20 -9.69
C ILE A 3 6.43 3.71 -9.46
N LEU A 4 6.11 3.33 -8.23
CA LEU A 4 6.06 1.92 -7.84
C LEU A 4 4.67 1.35 -7.66
N ASN A 5 3.67 2.16 -7.32
CA ASN A 5 2.28 1.72 -7.25
C ASN A 5 1.34 2.69 -7.96
N LYS A 6 0.15 2.19 -8.30
CA LYS A 6 -0.89 2.96 -8.98
C LYS A 6 -1.99 3.38 -8.02
N LEU A 7 -1.71 4.30 -7.07
CA LEU A 7 -2.71 4.89 -6.15
C LEU A 7 -3.81 3.89 -5.71
N VAL A 8 -3.40 2.80 -5.06
CA VAL A 8 -4.33 1.78 -4.56
C VAL A 8 -4.25 1.67 -3.05
N TYR A 9 -5.26 1.01 -2.46
CA TYR A 9 -5.35 0.84 -1.02
C TYR A 9 -4.25 -0.08 -0.51
N LEU A 10 -3.51 0.36 0.51
CA LEU A 10 -2.59 -0.49 1.25
C LEU A 10 -3.39 -1.54 2.03
N LYS A 11 -3.26 -2.81 1.66
CA LYS A 11 -4.04 -3.90 2.24
C LYS A 11 -3.30 -4.59 3.37
N ASN A 12 -2.00 -4.79 3.21
CA ASN A 12 -1.18 -5.45 4.23
C ASN A 12 0.26 -4.97 4.22
N VAL A 13 0.91 -5.11 5.38
CA VAL A 13 2.31 -4.77 5.61
C VAL A 13 2.96 -5.94 6.35
N GLU A 14 3.97 -6.52 5.73
CA GLU A 14 4.70 -7.68 6.26
C GLU A 14 6.17 -7.32 6.49
N LEU A 15 6.70 -7.76 7.64
CA LEU A 15 8.14 -7.73 7.90
C LEU A 15 8.81 -8.86 7.12
N LEU A 16 9.88 -8.52 6.43
CA LEU A 16 10.77 -9.46 5.76
C LEU A 16 12.08 -9.55 6.54
N SER A 17 12.87 -10.59 6.22
CA SER A 17 14.26 -10.67 6.65
C SER A 17 15.08 -9.50 6.11
N GLU A 18 16.25 -9.28 6.69
CA GLU A 18 17.23 -8.29 6.17
C GLU A 18 16.68 -6.87 6.08
N ASN A 19 15.87 -6.48 7.08
CA ASN A 19 15.37 -5.10 7.21
C ASN A 19 14.49 -4.68 6.01
N GLY A 20 13.67 -5.60 5.51
CA GLY A 20 12.75 -5.38 4.40
C GLY A 20 11.27 -5.34 4.80
N LEU A 21 10.47 -4.51 4.13
CA LEU A 21 9.00 -4.54 4.19
C LEU A 21 8.43 -5.03 2.87
N LEU A 22 7.35 -5.78 2.97
CA LEU A 22 6.44 -6.03 1.86
C LEU A 22 5.17 -5.22 2.09
N LEU A 23 4.91 -4.28 1.18
CA LEU A 23 3.66 -3.55 1.08
C LEU A 23 2.78 -4.21 0.02
N LYS A 24 1.60 -4.68 0.41
CA LYS A 24 0.62 -5.28 -0.50
C LYS A 24 -0.51 -4.29 -0.75
N PHE A 25 -0.69 -3.91 -2.00
CA PHE A 25 -1.78 -3.05 -2.44
C PHE A 25 -2.85 -3.89 -3.14
N ASP A 26 -4.11 -3.66 -2.79
CA ASP A 26 -5.22 -4.26 -3.52
C ASP A 26 -5.25 -3.73 -4.95
N ASN A 27 -5.68 -4.54 -5.92
CA ASN A 27 -5.92 -4.09 -7.30
C ASN A 27 -7.40 -3.71 -7.56
N LEU A 28 -8.14 -3.42 -6.49
CA LEU A 28 -9.58 -3.19 -6.52
C LEU A 28 -9.95 -1.86 -7.23
N PRO A 29 -11.08 -1.82 -7.95
CA PRO A 29 -11.58 -0.59 -8.56
C PRO A 29 -11.87 0.48 -7.50
N ILE A 30 -11.51 1.73 -7.79
CA ILE A 30 -11.82 2.88 -6.93
C ILE A 30 -13.27 3.31 -7.17
N TRP A 31 -14.20 2.79 -6.38
CA TRP A 31 -15.65 3.00 -6.53
C TRP A 31 -16.12 4.45 -6.36
N ARG A 32 -15.30 5.33 -5.75
CA ARG A 32 -15.64 6.76 -5.51
C ARG A 32 -15.26 7.69 -6.66
N SER A 33 -14.54 7.20 -7.67
CA SER A 33 -14.08 8.00 -8.79
C SER A 33 -15.03 7.83 -9.98
N ASN A 34 -15.83 8.86 -10.29
CA ASN A 34 -16.55 8.94 -11.58
C ASN A 34 -15.58 9.07 -12.77
N GLN A 35 -14.30 9.31 -12.54
CA GLN A 35 -13.28 9.26 -13.57
C GLN A 35 -12.90 7.80 -13.80
N PHE A 36 -13.07 7.34 -15.05
CA PHE A 36 -12.49 6.10 -15.54
C PHE A 36 -10.99 6.11 -15.19
N ASN A 37 -10.62 5.39 -14.13
CA ASN A 37 -9.21 5.19 -13.84
C ASN A 37 -8.67 4.25 -14.92
N ILE A 38 -7.89 4.82 -15.84
CA ILE A 38 -7.36 4.21 -17.07
C ILE A 38 -6.47 2.97 -16.77
N TYR A 39 -6.19 2.73 -15.49
CA TYR A 39 -5.30 1.70 -14.99
C TYR A 39 -5.96 0.34 -14.70
N PHE A 40 -7.30 0.23 -14.77
CA PHE A 40 -8.06 -1.01 -14.52
C PHE A 40 -8.37 -1.81 -15.80
N THR A 41 -7.39 -2.01 -16.68
CA THR A 41 -7.54 -2.88 -17.87
C THR A 41 -7.44 -4.37 -17.54
N ASP A 42 -7.05 -4.73 -16.32
CA ASP A 42 -6.72 -6.09 -15.88
C ASP A 42 -7.79 -6.67 -14.92
N ARG A 43 -9.07 -6.41 -15.20
CA ARG A 43 -10.23 -6.76 -14.33
C ARG A 43 -10.48 -8.26 -14.14
N HIS A 44 -9.70 -9.11 -14.80
CA HIS A 44 -9.92 -10.55 -14.84
C HIS A 44 -8.95 -11.34 -13.96
N HIS A 45 -7.98 -10.68 -13.33
CA HIS A 45 -7.02 -11.31 -12.42
C HIS A 45 -6.99 -10.55 -11.10
N ASP A 46 -7.33 -11.23 -10.02
CA ASP A 46 -7.25 -10.68 -8.68
C ASP A 46 -5.83 -10.91 -8.13
N TYR A 47 -5.09 -9.83 -7.95
CA TYR A 47 -3.71 -9.86 -7.46
C TYR A 47 -3.45 -8.70 -6.50
N TYR A 48 -2.42 -8.86 -5.68
CA TYR A 48 -1.80 -7.76 -4.96
C TYR A 48 -0.70 -7.14 -5.83
N GLU A 49 -0.69 -5.81 -5.94
CA GLU A 49 0.51 -5.07 -6.32
C GLU A 49 1.44 -5.05 -5.11
N CYS A 50 2.56 -5.75 -5.20
CA CYS A 50 3.50 -5.97 -4.10
C CYS A 50 4.75 -5.13 -4.31
N ILE A 51 5.08 -4.28 -3.33
CA ILE A 51 6.34 -3.56 -3.28
C ILE A 51 7.18 -4.11 -2.12
N PHE A 52 8.29 -4.75 -2.47
CA PHE A 52 9.34 -5.11 -1.53
C PHE A 52 10.30 -3.94 -1.41
N ILE A 53 10.56 -3.49 -0.19
CA ILE A 53 11.46 -2.35 0.09
C ILE A 53 12.44 -2.78 1.17
N TYR A 54 13.74 -2.69 0.89
CA TYR A 54 14.82 -3.00 1.84
C TYR A 54 15.47 -1.71 2.31
N PHE A 55 15.42 -1.45 3.61
CA PHE A 55 15.82 -0.16 4.19
C PHE A 55 17.27 -0.20 4.67
N LYS A 56 17.96 0.96 4.64
CA LYS A 56 19.30 1.06 5.24
C LYS A 56 19.28 1.19 6.77
N LYS A 57 18.22 1.80 7.32
CA LYS A 57 18.03 2.04 8.77
C LYS A 57 16.92 1.17 9.34
N ASN A 58 16.84 1.06 10.66
CA ASN A 58 15.89 0.20 11.38
C ASN A 58 14.44 0.35 10.87
N ILE A 59 13.88 -0.79 10.44
CA ILE A 59 12.56 -0.94 9.85
C ILE A 59 11.39 -0.84 10.83
N LEU A 60 11.59 -1.06 12.12
CA LEU A 60 10.47 -1.25 13.07
C LEU A 60 9.55 -0.03 13.14
N ASN A 61 10.12 1.18 13.13
CA ASN A 61 9.33 2.42 13.11
C ASN A 61 8.53 2.52 11.82
N TYR A 62 9.16 2.27 10.66
CA TYR A 62 8.49 2.32 9.37
C TYR A 62 7.39 1.26 9.25
N HIS A 63 7.63 0.05 9.76
CA HIS A 63 6.64 -1.01 9.82
C HIS A 63 5.39 -0.57 10.58
N MET A 64 5.56 0.07 11.74
CA MET A 64 4.44 0.57 12.55
C MET A 64 3.70 1.70 11.84
N ILE A 65 4.42 2.62 11.20
CA ILE A 65 3.83 3.70 10.41
C ILE A 65 3.00 3.10 9.27
N PHE A 66 3.58 2.28 8.40
CA PHE A 66 2.85 1.66 7.30
C PHE A 66 1.67 0.79 7.76
N LYS A 67 1.79 0.08 8.88
CA LYS A 67 0.67 -0.67 9.46
C LYS A 67 -0.51 0.22 9.84
N SER A 68 -0.25 1.41 10.36
CA SER A 68 -1.31 2.37 10.68
C SER A 68 -2.01 2.94 9.45
N LEU A 69 -1.43 2.78 8.26
CA LEU A 69 -1.95 3.24 6.97
C LEU A 69 -2.70 2.14 6.20
N ILE A 70 -2.92 0.97 6.79
CA ILE A 70 -3.73 -0.07 6.15
C ILE A 70 -5.15 0.47 5.93
N GLY A 71 -5.64 0.37 4.69
CA GLY A 71 -6.91 0.93 4.25
C GLY A 71 -6.78 2.31 3.57
N GLU A 72 -5.61 2.94 3.60
CA GLU A 72 -5.37 4.23 2.95
C GLU A 72 -4.90 4.06 1.51
N GLN A 73 -5.26 5.03 0.64
CA GLN A 73 -4.70 5.12 -0.71
C GLN A 73 -3.38 5.86 -0.66
N LEU A 74 -2.30 5.16 -1.02
CA LEU A 74 -0.96 5.72 -0.99
C LEU A 74 -0.37 5.80 -2.40
N TYR A 75 0.42 6.82 -2.65
CA TYR A 75 1.36 6.89 -3.76
C TYR A 75 2.77 6.65 -3.23
N ILE A 76 3.53 5.78 -3.89
CA ILE A 76 4.89 5.44 -3.53
C ILE A 76 5.80 5.66 -4.73
N GLU A 77 6.82 6.48 -4.49
CA GLU A 77 7.89 6.75 -5.43
C GLU A 77 9.23 6.44 -4.78
N ILE A 78 10.15 5.89 -5.56
CA ILE A 78 11.56 5.86 -5.18
C ILE A 78 12.39 6.65 -6.19
N SER A 79 13.14 7.62 -5.68
CA SER A 79 14.04 8.47 -6.47
C SER A 79 15.35 8.67 -5.72
N ASN A 80 16.48 8.42 -6.38
CA ASN A 80 17.82 8.51 -5.78
C ASN A 80 17.96 7.76 -4.44
N HIS A 81 17.41 6.55 -4.35
CA HIS A 81 17.38 5.74 -3.11
C HIS A 81 16.56 6.31 -1.96
N LEU A 82 15.75 7.34 -2.22
CA LEU A 82 14.83 7.91 -1.24
C LEU A 82 13.42 7.44 -1.54
N LEU A 83 12.74 6.95 -0.51
CA LEU A 83 11.34 6.59 -0.56
C LEU A 83 10.49 7.81 -0.23
N ASN A 84 9.59 8.14 -1.15
CA ASN A 84 8.57 9.13 -0.93
C ASN A 84 7.18 8.49 -0.91
N VAL A 85 6.34 8.90 0.04
CA VAL A 85 4.98 8.39 0.21
C VAL A 85 3.98 9.52 0.37
N TRP A 86 2.91 9.50 -0.41
CA TRP A 86 1.85 10.51 -0.33
C TRP A 86 0.50 9.86 -0.14
N TYR A 87 -0.40 10.51 0.60
CA TYR A 87 -1.82 10.19 0.49
C TYR A 87 -2.35 10.60 -0.87
N ALA A 88 -3.22 9.78 -1.47
CA ALA A 88 -3.85 10.08 -2.76
C ALA A 88 -4.56 11.44 -2.79
N LYS A 89 -5.14 11.88 -1.66
CA LYS A 89 -5.83 13.16 -1.52
C LYS A 89 -4.93 14.38 -1.77
N TYR A 90 -3.61 14.23 -1.61
CA TYR A 90 -2.64 15.32 -1.72
C TYR A 90 -1.70 15.16 -2.92
N PHE A 91 -1.99 14.22 -3.84
CA PHE A 91 -1.12 13.92 -4.97
C PHE A 91 -0.88 15.12 -5.92
N ASP A 92 -1.86 16.00 -6.06
CA ASP A 92 -1.77 17.20 -6.92
C ASP A 92 -0.92 18.34 -6.28
N HIS A 93 -0.52 18.21 -5.01
CA HIS A 93 0.33 19.17 -4.31
C HIS A 93 1.78 18.66 -4.28
N ILE A 94 2.41 18.64 -5.47
CA ILE A 94 3.74 18.07 -5.74
C ILE A 94 4.89 18.75 -4.94
N GLU A 95 4.64 19.89 -4.30
CA GLU A 95 5.67 20.62 -3.54
C GLU A 95 6.04 19.96 -2.21
N ASP A 96 5.11 19.24 -1.57
CA ASP A 96 5.37 18.57 -0.30
C ASP A 96 5.90 17.14 -0.54
N ARG A 97 7.15 16.88 -0.13
CA ARG A 97 7.68 15.50 -0.06
C ARG A 97 7.13 14.85 1.21
N ASN A 98 6.69 13.59 1.11
CA ASN A 98 6.15 12.81 2.23
C ASN A 98 4.96 13.47 2.94
N THR A 99 3.76 13.31 2.40
CA THR A 99 2.54 13.82 3.07
C THR A 99 2.00 12.88 4.15
N VAL A 100 2.68 11.77 4.41
CA VAL A 100 2.38 10.86 5.52
C VAL A 100 3.02 11.40 6.80
N ASP A 101 2.18 11.67 7.80
CA ASP A 101 2.64 12.13 9.11
C ASP A 101 3.66 11.18 9.73
N ASN A 102 4.72 11.75 10.31
CA ASN A 102 5.82 11.03 10.96
C ASN A 102 6.70 10.17 10.03
N LEU A 103 6.54 10.31 8.71
CA LEU A 103 7.40 9.66 7.73
C LEU A 103 8.55 10.61 7.35
N GLU A 104 9.70 10.45 8.02
CA GLU A 104 10.92 11.18 7.70
C GLU A 104 11.47 10.81 6.31
N GLU A 105 12.59 11.41 5.91
CA GLU A 105 13.30 11.02 4.68
C GLU A 105 13.88 9.61 4.82
N ILE A 106 13.35 8.66 4.04
CA ILE A 106 13.70 7.24 4.17
C ILE A 106 14.68 6.81 3.08
N GLU A 107 15.86 6.35 3.51
CA GLU A 107 16.84 5.71 2.62
C GLU A 107 16.55 4.21 2.40
N VAL A 108 16.45 3.85 1.13
CA VAL A 108 16.22 2.50 0.63
C VAL A 108 17.50 1.94 0.01
N PHE A 109 17.87 0.74 0.44
CA PHE A 109 18.97 -0.02 -0.17
C PHE A 109 18.54 -0.62 -1.51
N ASN A 110 17.41 -1.31 -1.54
CA ASN A 110 16.89 -1.98 -2.73
C ASN A 110 15.35 -2.05 -2.71
N PHE A 111 14.73 -2.22 -3.87
CA PHE A 111 13.30 -2.46 -3.97
C PHE A 111 12.95 -3.37 -5.16
N LYS A 112 11.80 -4.03 -5.07
CA LYS A 112 11.27 -4.89 -6.13
C LYS A 112 9.75 -4.74 -6.21
N PHE A 113 9.23 -4.70 -7.44
CA PHE A 113 7.79 -4.70 -7.70
C PHE A 113 7.38 -6.04 -8.30
N GLU A 114 6.34 -6.65 -7.75
CA GLU A 114 5.74 -7.88 -8.27
C GLU A 114 4.22 -7.81 -8.21
N LYS A 115 3.55 -8.54 -9.11
CA LYS A 115 2.13 -8.86 -8.96
C LYS A 115 2.04 -10.26 -8.39
N ILE A 116 1.33 -10.42 -7.28
CA ILE A 116 1.12 -11.72 -6.63
C ILE A 116 -0.36 -12.04 -6.68
N GLU A 117 -0.73 -13.12 -7.35
CA GLU A 117 -2.13 -13.57 -7.43
C GLU A 117 -2.70 -13.86 -6.05
N LYS A 118 -3.96 -13.48 -5.82
CA LYS A 118 -4.67 -13.80 -4.58
C LYS A 118 -5.00 -15.27 -4.55
N THR A 119 -4.64 -15.93 -3.46
CA THR A 119 -5.02 -17.32 -3.22
C THR A 119 -6.47 -17.42 -2.71
N ALA A 120 -7.05 -18.62 -2.77
CA ALA A 120 -8.36 -18.87 -2.16
C ALA A 120 -8.36 -18.59 -0.65
N GLN A 121 -7.22 -18.76 0.03
CA GLN A 121 -7.08 -18.46 1.45
C GLN A 121 -7.09 -16.94 1.71
N ASP A 122 -6.48 -16.15 0.83
CA ASP A 122 -6.53 -14.69 0.90
C ASP A 122 -7.98 -14.20 0.83
N TRP A 123 -8.75 -14.72 -0.13
CA TRP A 123 -10.18 -14.44 -0.22
C TRP A 123 -10.93 -14.80 1.05
N LYS A 124 -10.72 -16.00 1.58
CA LYS A 124 -11.36 -16.44 2.83
C LYS A 124 -11.05 -15.50 3.98
N ASN A 125 -9.80 -15.07 4.11
CA ASN A 125 -9.36 -14.13 5.15
C ASN A 125 -10.04 -12.77 4.99
N GLU A 126 -10.10 -12.25 3.76
CA GLU A 126 -10.75 -10.97 3.46
C GLU A 126 -12.25 -11.01 3.78
N TYR A 127 -12.97 -12.06 3.34
CA TYR A 127 -14.38 -12.24 3.66
C TYR A 127 -14.63 -12.35 5.16
N THR A 128 -13.80 -13.11 5.88
CA THR A 128 -13.93 -13.26 7.34
C THR A 128 -13.70 -11.93 8.06
N SER A 129 -12.73 -11.13 7.59
CA SER A 129 -12.45 -9.80 8.14
C SER A 129 -13.61 -8.82 7.87
N LEU A 130 -14.16 -8.83 6.66
CA LEU A 130 -15.32 -8.04 6.28
C LEU A 130 -16.57 -8.41 7.09
N GLU A 131 -16.85 -9.71 7.22
CA GLU A 131 -17.96 -10.22 8.02
C GLU A 131 -17.82 -9.77 9.48
N LYS A 132 -16.63 -9.94 10.08
CA LYS A 132 -16.36 -9.48 11.44
C LYS A 132 -16.60 -7.98 11.58
N THR A 133 -16.03 -7.17 10.68
CA THR A 133 -16.19 -5.71 10.70
C THR A 133 -17.67 -5.32 10.60
N TYR A 134 -18.42 -5.97 9.72
CA TYR A 134 -19.86 -5.73 9.57
C TYR A 134 -20.64 -6.07 10.85
N LEU A 135 -20.34 -7.22 11.47
CA LEU A 135 -20.97 -7.63 12.73
C LEU A 135 -20.62 -6.70 13.89
N ASP A 136 -19.37 -6.23 13.98
CA ASP A 136 -18.95 -5.26 14.99
C ASP A 136 -19.70 -3.92 14.83
N LEU A 137 -19.84 -3.43 13.59
CA LEU A 137 -20.62 -2.23 13.29
C LEU A 137 -22.11 -2.38 13.62
N LEU A 138 -22.71 -3.52 13.32
CA LEU A 138 -24.10 -3.81 13.70
C LEU A 138 -24.29 -3.86 15.23
N ALA A 139 -23.28 -4.34 15.95
CA ALA A 139 -23.27 -4.37 17.41
C ALA A 139 -22.97 -3.00 18.03
N GLY A 140 -22.68 -1.97 17.22
CA GLY A 140 -22.31 -0.63 17.68
C GLY A 140 -20.94 -0.56 18.36
N LYS A 141 -20.02 -1.46 17.99
CA LYS A 141 -18.65 -1.51 18.50
C LYS A 141 -17.66 -0.82 17.57
#